data_AF-A0A7C5Q866-F1
#
_entry.id   AF-A0A7C5Q866-F1
#
_cell.length_a   1.000
_cell.length_b   1.000
_cell.length_c   1.000
_cell.angle_alpha   90.00
_cell.angle_beta   90.00
_cell.angle_gamma   90.00
#
_symmetry.space_group_name_H-M   'P 1'
#
loop_
_entity.id
_entity.type
_entity.pdbx_description
1 polymer ?
#
loop_
_entity_poly.entity_id
_entity_poly.type
_entity_poly.pdbx_seq_one_letter_code
_entity_poly.pdbx_strand_id
1 'polypeptide(L)'
;AVIFPAKSDPPADLGKIPFSMTIDWFYLMGFPFFKIFSLPVNWALFIGFFGLLTVFPWLIKGRRNPPARVIEEKCEGCKQCFIDCPYEAIYMKRTSQKEEKAAVIESKCAGCGICVASCNYYANEIDTVPYRKILDEIAREKPEILLFRCPFSAEVSSGEGLKVVTVPCAGAVNTLWMKDFLQHVRGVMLISCDGPDCYFREGVQWTEERYRRERRPKLLKSIEGERIRIVEAPNTVNIDGEISSFRDFLRTSESVGGEVRIISQNRVNHVLASFILLLPFLSFYPLTNHRMEFYPTDKSIAVLTFKYRSSPVRKAEKVYSKLEHMQAIQNIAVERSPIEVTFLVDGKPVLKKKYNPRGLRRDSSIYVYEEFFLEPGRHRFELRVVETAHPEIVRTFTLEKETKPSTSLAITYSEGKGFFTLESMR
;
A
#
# COMPACT_ATOMS: atom_id res chain seq x y z
N ALA A 1 -20.77 16.20 -14.03
CA ALA A 1 -21.99 16.01 -14.82
C ALA A 1 -22.32 17.21 -15.71
N VAL A 2 -22.44 18.44 -15.15
CA VAL A 2 -22.77 19.63 -15.96
C VAL A 2 -21.61 20.10 -16.85
N ILE A 3 -20.41 20.22 -16.28
CA ILE A 3 -19.21 20.67 -17.03
C ILE A 3 -18.67 19.55 -17.93
N PHE A 4 -18.79 18.31 -17.45
CA PHE A 4 -18.45 17.14 -18.23
C PHE A 4 -19.54 16.08 -18.05
N PRO A 5 -20.32 15.79 -19.11
CA PRO A 5 -21.34 14.76 -19.07
C PRO A 5 -20.70 13.38 -19.16
N ALA A 6 -21.21 12.43 -18.37
CA ALA A 6 -20.82 11.03 -18.50
C ALA A 6 -21.28 10.53 -19.87
N LYS A 7 -20.34 10.02 -20.67
CA LYS A 7 -20.64 9.38 -21.95
C LYS A 7 -20.62 7.87 -21.73
N SER A 8 -21.63 7.20 -22.26
CA SER A 8 -21.66 5.74 -22.33
C SER A 8 -21.52 5.33 -23.79
N ASP A 9 -20.80 4.25 -24.04
CA ASP A 9 -20.78 3.62 -25.35
C ASP A 9 -22.16 2.99 -25.65
N PRO A 10 -22.41 2.60 -26.92
CA PRO A 10 -23.66 1.93 -27.30
C PRO A 10 -23.97 0.72 -26.41
N PRO A 11 -25.25 0.33 -26.29
CA PRO A 11 -25.65 -0.85 -25.52
C PRO A 11 -24.82 -2.09 -25.89
N ALA A 12 -24.42 -2.84 -24.86
CA ALA A 12 -23.62 -4.05 -25.05
C ALA A 12 -24.41 -5.08 -25.87
N ASP A 13 -23.82 -5.51 -26.99
CA ASP A 13 -24.33 -6.57 -27.84
C ASP A 13 -23.44 -7.80 -27.65
N LEU A 14 -23.96 -8.82 -26.96
CA LEU A 14 -23.20 -10.04 -26.63
C LEU A 14 -22.82 -10.86 -27.87
N GLY A 15 -23.45 -10.61 -29.02
CA GLY A 15 -23.15 -11.26 -30.30
C GLY A 15 -22.11 -10.54 -31.13
N LYS A 16 -21.63 -9.37 -30.68
CA LYS A 16 -20.64 -8.56 -31.40
C LYS A 16 -19.40 -8.28 -30.56
N ILE A 17 -18.26 -8.30 -31.23
CA ILE A 17 -16.99 -7.88 -30.65
C ILE A 17 -16.79 -6.40 -30.95
N PRO A 18 -16.60 -5.54 -29.94
CA PRO A 18 -16.33 -4.13 -30.16
C PRO A 18 -14.91 -3.96 -30.71
N PHE A 19 -14.78 -3.40 -31.92
CA PHE A 19 -13.48 -3.07 -32.52
C PHE A 19 -12.82 -1.88 -31.80
N SER A 20 -13.64 -0.95 -31.30
CA SER A 20 -13.21 0.14 -30.45
C SER A 20 -14.18 0.34 -29.30
N MET A 21 -13.66 0.81 -28.18
CA MET A 21 -14.47 1.20 -27.02
C MET A 21 -13.79 2.34 -26.26
N THR A 22 -14.59 3.11 -25.53
CA THR A 22 -14.08 4.03 -24.51
C THR A 22 -13.50 3.25 -23.35
N ILE A 23 -12.29 3.60 -22.94
CA ILE A 23 -11.62 3.00 -21.79
C ILE A 23 -11.84 3.87 -20.57
N ASP A 24 -12.52 3.31 -19.58
CA ASP A 24 -12.47 3.82 -18.23
C ASP A 24 -11.12 3.43 -17.60
N TRP A 25 -10.18 4.37 -17.51
CA TRP A 25 -8.85 4.10 -16.96
C TRP A 25 -8.84 3.79 -15.47
N PHE A 26 -9.92 4.05 -14.74
CA PHE A 26 -10.01 3.67 -13.33
C PHE A 26 -10.31 2.17 -13.19
N TYR A 27 -11.30 1.66 -13.94
CA TYR A 27 -11.66 0.24 -13.89
C TYR A 27 -10.85 -0.65 -14.84
N LEU A 28 -10.45 -0.12 -16.00
CA LEU A 28 -9.81 -0.84 -17.10
C LEU A 28 -8.35 -0.43 -17.30
N MET A 29 -7.68 0.13 -16.29
CA MET A 29 -6.24 0.53 -16.37
C MET A 29 -5.34 -0.60 -16.91
N GLY A 30 -5.64 -1.85 -16.51
CA GLY A 30 -4.90 -3.04 -16.92
C GLY A 30 -5.18 -3.47 -18.36
N PHE A 31 -6.32 -3.07 -18.93
CA PHE A 31 -6.82 -3.63 -20.18
C PHE A 31 -5.96 -3.27 -21.42
N PRO A 32 -5.46 -2.04 -21.59
CA PRO A 32 -4.51 -1.70 -22.64
C PRO A 32 -3.24 -2.56 -22.67
N PHE A 33 -2.76 -3.03 -21.51
CA PHE A 33 -1.55 -3.84 -21.44
C PHE A 33 -1.71 -5.22 -22.08
N PHE A 34 -2.93 -5.73 -22.27
CA PHE A 34 -3.17 -6.95 -23.04
C PHE A 34 -2.83 -6.82 -24.53
N LYS A 35 -2.69 -5.59 -25.07
CA LYS A 35 -2.19 -5.40 -26.45
C LYS A 35 -0.67 -5.52 -26.56
N ILE A 36 0.04 -5.23 -25.47
CA ILE A 36 1.50 -5.13 -25.46
C ILE A 36 2.10 -6.45 -24.97
N PHE A 37 1.50 -7.03 -23.93
CA PHE A 37 2.00 -8.22 -23.26
C PHE A 37 1.02 -9.39 -23.43
N SER A 38 1.57 -10.59 -23.54
CA SER A 38 0.77 -11.81 -23.53
C SER A 38 0.09 -12.01 -22.16
N LEU A 39 -1.01 -12.75 -22.14
CA LEU A 39 -1.78 -13.03 -20.91
C LEU A 39 -0.89 -13.59 -19.76
N PRO A 40 0.03 -14.55 -19.97
CA PRO A 40 0.91 -15.03 -18.89
C PRO A 40 1.86 -13.95 -18.36
N VAL A 41 2.38 -13.08 -19.24
CA VAL A 41 3.29 -11.99 -18.85
C VAL A 41 2.55 -10.97 -18.00
N ASN A 42 1.33 -10.59 -18.38
CA ASN A 42 0.49 -9.68 -17.58
C ASN A 42 0.22 -10.24 -16.17
N TRP A 43 -0.14 -11.53 -16.07
CA TRP A 43 -0.32 -12.18 -14.77
C TRP A 43 0.97 -12.23 -13.94
N ALA A 44 2.11 -12.51 -14.58
CA ALA A 44 3.41 -12.52 -13.90
C ALA A 44 3.79 -11.13 -13.36
N LEU A 45 3.57 -10.06 -14.14
CA LEU A 45 3.80 -8.68 -13.71
C LEU A 45 2.89 -8.29 -12.55
N PHE A 46 1.59 -8.60 -12.64
CA PHE A 46 0.63 -8.33 -11.58
C PHE A 46 1.01 -9.03 -10.28
N ILE A 47 1.22 -10.35 -10.32
CA ILE A 47 1.61 -11.14 -9.16
C ILE A 47 2.98 -10.70 -8.63
N GLY A 48 3.93 -10.39 -9.50
CA GLY A 48 5.25 -9.91 -9.13
C GLY A 48 5.22 -8.57 -8.39
N PHE A 49 4.44 -7.60 -8.88
CA PHE A 49 4.30 -6.29 -8.25
C PHE A 49 3.64 -6.39 -6.87
N PHE A 50 2.50 -7.08 -6.76
CA PHE A 50 1.82 -7.25 -5.47
C PHE A 50 2.59 -8.16 -4.51
N GLY A 51 3.29 -9.17 -5.05
CA GLY A 51 4.21 -10.01 -4.28
C GLY A 51 5.38 -9.19 -3.71
N LEU A 52 5.97 -8.30 -4.51
CA LEU A 52 7.00 -7.38 -4.04
C LEU A 52 6.46 -6.47 -2.94
N LEU A 53 5.31 -5.83 -3.13
CA LEU A 53 4.69 -4.97 -2.11
C LEU A 53 4.38 -5.74 -0.82
N THR A 54 3.99 -7.01 -0.94
CA THR A 54 3.76 -7.89 0.21
C THR A 54 5.07 -8.20 0.91
N VAL A 55 6.18 -8.44 0.21
CA VAL A 55 7.46 -8.77 0.86
C VAL A 55 8.22 -7.52 1.31
N PHE A 56 7.88 -6.34 0.77
CA PHE A 56 8.57 -5.07 0.97
C PHE A 56 8.77 -4.67 2.45
N PRO A 57 7.76 -4.77 3.36
CA PRO A 57 7.95 -4.45 4.77
C PRO A 57 8.99 -5.33 5.48
N TRP A 58 9.23 -6.55 5.00
CA TRP A 58 10.23 -7.47 5.55
C TRP A 58 11.62 -7.24 4.95
N LEU A 59 11.69 -6.66 3.75
CA LEU A 59 12.97 -6.28 3.10
C LEU A 59 13.57 -5.03 3.75
N ILE A 60 12.73 -4.07 4.13
CA ILE A 60 13.17 -2.85 4.81
C ILE A 60 13.06 -3.05 6.33
N LYS A 61 14.14 -3.52 6.95
CA LYS A 61 14.25 -3.49 8.41
C LYS A 61 14.42 -2.05 8.88
N GLY A 62 13.34 -1.45 9.38
CA GLY A 62 13.40 -0.16 10.06
C GLY A 62 14.39 -0.21 11.23
N ARG A 63 15.12 0.89 11.46
CA ARG A 63 15.98 1.03 12.64
C ARG A 63 15.08 1.12 13.88
N ARG A 64 15.21 0.17 14.80
CA ARG A 64 14.55 0.22 16.11
C ARG A 64 15.53 0.74 17.15
N ASN A 65 15.14 1.77 17.89
CA ASN A 65 15.86 2.16 19.10
C ASN A 65 15.74 1.05 20.14
N PRO A 66 16.73 0.90 21.03
CA PRO A 66 16.63 -0.06 22.14
C PRO A 66 15.39 0.28 23.00
N PRO A 67 14.71 -0.74 23.57
CA PRO A 67 13.59 -0.51 24.46
C PRO A 67 14.05 0.23 25.74
N ALA A 68 13.13 0.98 26.34
CA ALA A 68 13.38 1.58 27.64
C ALA A 68 13.40 0.49 28.74
N ARG A 69 14.17 0.75 29.80
CA ARG A 69 14.28 -0.10 30.99
C ARG A 69 13.84 0.66 32.23
N VAL A 70 13.25 -0.04 33.20
CA VAL A 70 12.86 0.52 34.49
C VAL A 70 13.76 -0.06 35.57
N ILE A 71 14.40 0.81 36.34
CA ILE A 71 15.11 0.48 37.57
C ILE A 71 14.06 0.41 38.68
N GLU A 72 13.69 -0.79 39.09
CA GLU A 72 12.60 -1.03 40.04
C GLU A 72 12.85 -0.33 41.39
N GLU A 73 14.12 -0.23 41.82
CA GLU A 73 14.55 0.36 43.10
C GLU A 73 14.32 1.88 43.15
N LYS A 74 14.34 2.56 42.00
CA LYS A 74 14.09 4.02 41.90
C LYS A 74 12.62 4.34 41.59
N CYS A 75 11.82 3.33 41.24
CA CYS A 75 10.46 3.55 40.75
C CYS A 75 9.49 3.75 41.91
N GLU A 76 8.92 4.94 42.06
CA GLU A 76 7.91 5.23 43.10
C GLU A 76 6.48 4.84 42.72
N GLY A 77 6.24 4.28 41.53
CA GLY A 77 4.90 3.85 41.14
C GLY A 77 3.90 4.97 40.80
N CYS A 78 4.36 6.20 40.55
CA CYS A 78 3.51 7.38 40.33
C CYS A 78 2.63 7.39 39.05
N LYS A 79 2.78 6.37 38.17
CA LYS A 79 2.01 6.17 36.92
C LYS A 79 2.18 7.23 35.82
N GLN A 80 3.02 8.26 36.00
CA GLN A 80 3.18 9.30 34.98
C GLN A 80 3.71 8.76 33.64
N CYS A 81 4.71 7.88 33.67
CA CYS A 81 5.25 7.26 32.44
C CYS A 81 4.27 6.28 31.78
N PHE A 82 3.34 5.69 32.55
CA PHE A 82 2.25 4.88 32.02
C PHE A 82 1.26 5.74 31.22
N ILE A 83 0.87 6.89 31.78
CA ILE A 83 -0.03 7.87 31.12
C ILE A 83 0.62 8.49 29.88
N ASP A 84 1.93 8.75 29.95
CA ASP A 84 2.71 9.37 28.87
C ASP A 84 3.30 8.33 27.89
N CYS A 85 2.86 7.07 27.88
CA CYS A 85 3.35 6.11 26.89
C CYS A 85 2.42 6.09 25.68
N PRO A 86 2.83 6.61 24.51
CA PRO A 86 1.93 6.74 23.37
C PRO A 86 1.75 5.39 22.65
N TYR A 87 2.58 4.41 23.01
CA TYR A 87 2.58 3.06 22.44
C TYR A 87 2.00 2.02 23.40
N GLU A 88 1.49 2.43 24.58
CA GLU A 88 1.01 1.53 25.62
C GLU A 88 2.03 0.41 25.96
N ALA A 89 3.31 0.77 25.88
CA ALA A 89 4.43 -0.12 26.13
C ALA A 89 4.79 -0.19 27.61
N ILE A 90 4.21 0.67 28.45
CA ILE A 90 4.40 0.65 29.91
C ILE A 90 3.11 0.12 30.53
N TYR A 91 3.24 -0.71 31.56
CA TYR A 91 2.15 -1.14 32.42
C TYR A 91 2.59 -1.07 33.89
N MET A 92 1.63 -1.02 34.80
CA MET A 92 1.88 -1.03 36.23
C MET A 92 1.83 -2.47 36.74
N LYS A 93 2.98 -3.02 37.13
CA LYS A 93 3.13 -4.35 37.71
C LYS A 93 2.99 -4.25 39.22
N ARG A 94 2.12 -5.05 39.81
CA ARG A 94 1.97 -5.12 41.27
C ARG A 94 3.16 -5.87 41.87
N THR A 95 3.92 -5.22 42.75
CA THR A 95 5.11 -5.79 43.41
C THR A 95 4.80 -6.18 44.87
N SER A 96 3.85 -5.49 45.52
CA SER A 96 3.36 -5.84 46.85
C SER A 96 1.86 -5.59 46.98
N GLN A 97 1.27 -5.84 48.15
CA GLN A 97 -0.16 -5.56 48.39
C GLN A 97 -0.50 -4.07 48.18
N LYS A 98 0.45 -3.15 48.37
CA LYS A 98 0.23 -1.69 48.28
C LYS A 98 1.06 -1.00 47.20
N GLU A 99 2.01 -1.69 46.58
CA GLU A 99 2.94 -1.09 45.63
C GLU A 99 2.78 -1.63 44.22
N GLU A 100 2.79 -0.70 43.26
CA GLU A 100 2.87 -0.98 41.83
C GLU A 100 4.12 -0.29 41.28
N LYS A 101 4.91 -1.01 40.48
CA LYS A 101 6.10 -0.50 39.80
C LYS A 101 5.85 -0.51 38.29
N ALA A 102 6.45 0.43 37.57
CA ALA A 102 6.34 0.46 36.12
C ALA A 102 7.16 -0.70 35.51
N ALA A 103 6.64 -1.32 34.46
CA ALA A 103 7.34 -2.35 33.68
C ALA A 103 7.09 -2.11 32.18
N VAL A 104 8.03 -2.53 31.33
CA VAL A 104 8.00 -2.28 29.88
C VAL A 104 7.70 -3.57 29.11
N ILE A 105 6.78 -3.50 28.16
CA ILE A 105 6.52 -4.51 27.13
C ILE A 105 7.44 -4.19 25.95
N GLU A 106 8.59 -4.87 25.87
CA GLU A 106 9.63 -4.58 24.87
C GLU A 106 9.12 -4.61 23.43
N SER A 107 8.21 -5.53 23.10
CA SER A 107 7.64 -5.68 21.76
C SER A 107 6.78 -4.49 21.30
N LYS A 108 6.26 -3.69 22.25
CA LYS A 108 5.50 -2.46 21.97
C LYS A 108 6.36 -1.20 22.05
N CYS A 109 7.54 -1.27 22.67
CA CYS A 109 8.36 -0.09 22.92
C CYS A 109 9.00 0.43 21.62
N ALA A 110 8.68 1.68 21.26
CA ALA A 110 9.29 2.34 20.10
C ALA A 110 10.68 2.95 20.40
N GLY A 111 11.14 2.90 21.65
CA GLY A 111 12.41 3.50 22.09
C GLY A 111 12.46 5.03 21.91
N CYS A 112 11.34 5.72 22.13
CA CYS A 112 11.22 7.18 21.97
C CYS A 112 11.83 7.99 23.14
N GLY A 113 12.05 7.37 24.30
CA GLY A 113 12.61 8.01 25.49
C GLY A 113 11.66 8.91 26.28
N ILE A 114 10.38 9.04 25.89
CA ILE A 114 9.42 9.93 26.58
C ILE A 114 9.26 9.57 28.06
N CYS A 115 9.26 8.27 28.39
CA CYS A 115 9.17 7.81 29.76
C CYS A 115 10.34 8.30 30.64
N VAL A 116 11.50 8.58 30.05
CA VAL A 116 12.66 9.19 30.74
C VAL A 116 12.33 10.63 31.11
N ALA A 117 11.73 11.39 30.20
CA ALA A 117 11.25 12.75 30.48
C ALA A 117 10.08 12.78 31.48
N SER A 118 9.25 11.74 31.53
CA SER A 118 8.15 11.62 32.49
C SER A 118 8.60 11.31 33.92
N CYS A 119 9.80 10.77 34.11
CA CYS A 119 10.24 10.23 35.40
C CYS A 119 11.09 11.22 36.19
N ASN A 120 10.56 11.73 37.31
CA ASN A 120 11.31 12.61 38.21
C ASN A 120 12.34 11.87 39.09
N TYR A 121 12.27 10.54 39.15
CA TYR A 121 13.11 9.70 40.00
C TYR A 121 14.22 9.00 39.22
N TYR A 122 14.39 9.31 37.93
CA TYR A 122 15.40 8.69 37.06
C TYR A 122 15.32 7.15 37.07
N ALA A 123 14.11 6.60 37.22
CA ALA A 123 13.83 5.16 37.20
C ALA A 123 13.74 4.61 35.77
N ASN A 124 13.31 5.43 34.81
CA ASN A 124 13.24 5.03 33.40
C ASN A 124 14.55 5.43 32.70
N GLU A 125 15.19 4.48 32.05
CA GLU A 125 16.44 4.68 31.32
C GLU A 125 16.35 4.14 29.90
N ILE A 126 17.04 4.79 28.98
CA ILE A 126 17.24 4.34 27.60
C ILE A 126 18.66 4.72 27.19
N ASP A 127 19.39 3.80 26.56
CA ASP A 127 20.83 3.97 26.28
C ASP A 127 21.11 5.15 25.35
N THR A 128 20.14 5.52 24.53
CA THR A 128 20.20 6.64 23.58
C THR A 128 19.94 8.01 24.21
N VAL A 129 19.65 8.10 25.52
CA VAL A 129 19.46 9.36 26.23
C VAL A 129 20.30 9.40 27.52
N PRO A 130 21.65 9.50 27.39
CA PRO A 130 22.56 9.32 28.52
C PRO A 130 22.74 10.61 29.33
N TYR A 131 21.78 10.92 30.22
CA TYR A 131 21.78 12.13 31.06
C TYR A 131 23.14 12.49 31.68
N ARG A 132 23.76 11.54 32.40
CA ARG A 132 25.04 11.76 33.10
C ARG A 132 26.18 12.10 32.15
N LYS A 133 26.28 11.36 31.04
CA LYS A 133 27.32 11.60 30.02
C LYS A 133 27.20 13.01 29.44
N ILE A 134 25.98 13.45 29.13
CA ILE A 134 25.73 14.80 28.61
C ILE A 134 26.15 15.85 29.65
N LEU A 135 25.79 15.67 30.92
CA LEU A 135 26.18 16.57 32.01
C LEU A 135 27.70 16.69 32.17
N ASP A 136 28.41 15.56 32.16
CA ASP A 136 29.87 15.50 32.30
C ASP A 136 30.59 16.15 31.10
N GLU A 137 30.04 16.03 29.90
CA GLU A 137 30.56 16.70 28.70
C GLU A 137 30.38 18.22 28.77
N ILE A 138 29.18 18.71 29.06
CA ILE A 138 28.95 20.16 29.14
C ILE A 138 29.68 20.81 30.32
N ALA A 139 29.90 20.10 31.42
CA ALA A 139 30.66 20.62 32.55
C ALA A 139 32.14 20.84 32.21
N ARG A 140 32.69 20.01 31.31
CA ARG A 140 34.07 20.12 30.83
C ARG A 140 34.21 21.13 29.69
N GLU A 141 33.36 21.05 28.68
CA GLU A 141 33.43 21.87 27.47
C GLU A 141 32.87 23.29 27.67
N LYS A 142 31.92 23.45 28.60
CA LYS A 142 31.20 24.71 28.89
C LYS A 142 30.71 25.43 27.62
N PRO A 143 29.94 24.75 26.75
CA PRO A 143 29.41 25.39 25.55
C PRO A 143 28.45 26.53 25.93
N GLU A 144 28.34 27.53 25.07
CA GLU A 144 27.38 28.62 25.27
C GLU A 144 25.94 28.11 25.17
N ILE A 145 25.65 27.24 24.18
CA ILE A 145 24.34 26.65 23.94
C ILE A 145 24.45 25.13 23.91
N LEU A 146 23.57 24.46 24.65
CA LEU A 146 23.30 23.02 24.53
C LEU A 146 22.05 22.82 23.68
N LEU A 147 22.18 22.10 22.56
CA LEU A 147 21.09 21.86 21.63
C LEU A 147 20.74 20.37 21.59
N PHE A 148 19.49 20.04 21.90
CA PHE A 148 18.93 18.70 21.72
C PHE A 148 18.21 18.61 20.39
N ARG A 149 18.59 17.67 19.53
CA ARG A 149 17.89 17.44 18.26
C ARG A 149 17.26 16.06 18.17
N CYS A 150 16.12 15.97 17.50
CA CYS A 150 15.55 14.71 17.02
C CYS A 150 16.18 14.33 15.65
N PRO A 151 16.45 13.05 15.36
CA PRO A 151 16.93 12.59 14.05
C PRO A 151 16.04 12.96 12.87
N PHE A 152 14.75 13.22 13.11
CA PHE A 152 13.76 13.60 12.08
C PHE A 152 13.55 15.11 11.98
N SER A 153 14.29 15.89 12.77
CA SER A 153 14.25 17.36 12.76
C SER A 153 15.42 17.95 11.97
N ALA A 154 15.48 19.28 11.87
CA ALA A 154 16.53 20.02 11.18
C ALA A 154 17.95 19.51 11.51
N GLU A 155 18.79 19.43 10.48
CA GLU A 155 20.16 18.98 10.62
C GLU A 155 21.06 20.10 11.14
N VAL A 156 21.78 19.83 12.23
CA VAL A 156 22.66 20.79 12.90
C VAL A 156 23.92 20.08 13.34
N SER A 157 25.07 20.65 13.00
CA SER A 157 26.37 20.19 13.49
C SER A 157 26.79 20.98 14.73
N SER A 158 27.61 20.35 15.58
CA SER A 158 28.27 21.08 16.67
C SER A 158 29.28 22.07 16.09
N GLY A 159 29.51 23.18 16.79
CA GLY A 159 30.42 24.24 16.36
C GLY A 159 30.90 25.07 17.54
N GLU A 160 31.57 26.18 17.27
CA GLU A 160 32.10 27.06 18.33
C GLU A 160 30.98 27.55 19.26
N GLY A 161 31.09 27.24 20.54
CA GLY A 161 30.10 27.56 21.57
C GLY A 161 28.76 26.80 21.46
N LEU A 162 28.61 25.82 20.55
CA LEU A 162 27.38 25.05 20.36
C LEU A 162 27.64 23.55 20.46
N LYS A 163 27.06 22.91 21.47
CA LYS A 163 27.08 21.45 21.64
C LYS A 163 25.75 20.85 21.20
N VAL A 164 25.77 20.00 20.19
CA VAL A 164 24.58 19.29 19.69
C VAL A 164 24.55 17.87 20.24
N VAL A 165 23.42 17.49 20.84
CA VAL A 165 23.12 16.14 21.33
C VAL A 165 21.92 15.60 20.56
N THR A 166 22.12 14.48 19.87
CA THR A 166 21.00 13.79 19.18
C THR A 166 20.33 12.82 20.15
N VAL A 167 19.06 13.07 20.45
CA VAL A 167 18.20 12.19 21.26
C VAL A 167 17.13 11.56 20.36
N PRO A 168 16.56 10.39 20.69
CA PRO A 168 15.51 9.78 19.87
C PRO A 168 14.36 10.73 19.53
N CYS A 169 13.94 11.53 20.52
CA CYS A 169 12.85 12.48 20.41
C CYS A 169 13.13 13.67 21.32
N ALA A 170 12.69 14.88 20.93
CA ALA A 170 12.66 16.02 21.85
C ALA A 170 11.82 15.71 23.11
N GLY A 171 10.81 14.84 22.96
CA GLY A 171 9.99 14.26 24.04
C GLY A 171 10.76 13.50 25.12
N ALA A 172 12.02 13.13 24.86
CA ALA A 172 12.87 12.42 25.81
C ALA A 172 13.66 13.33 26.76
N VAL A 173 13.66 14.64 26.50
CA VAL A 173 14.39 15.61 27.33
C VAL A 173 13.55 15.96 28.56
N ASN A 174 14.05 15.60 29.74
CA ASN A 174 13.35 15.85 31.00
C ASN A 174 13.50 17.33 31.42
N THR A 175 12.41 17.94 31.89
CA THR A 175 12.41 19.34 32.35
C THR A 175 13.25 19.57 33.60
N LEU A 176 13.44 18.56 34.45
CA LEU A 176 14.29 18.66 35.64
C LEU A 176 15.77 18.82 35.31
N TRP A 177 16.24 18.26 34.19
CA TRP A 177 17.63 18.35 33.76
C TRP A 177 18.07 19.79 33.49
N MET A 178 17.12 20.67 33.17
CA MET A 178 17.40 22.08 32.91
C MET A 178 18.04 22.77 34.11
N LYS A 179 17.74 22.32 35.35
CA LYS A 179 18.36 22.85 36.57
C LYS A 179 19.88 22.63 36.59
N ASP A 180 20.32 21.48 36.11
CA ASP A 180 21.73 21.08 36.15
C ASP A 180 22.47 21.55 34.89
N PHE A 181 21.79 21.52 33.73
CA PHE A 181 22.37 21.99 32.47
C PHE A 181 22.61 23.50 32.45
N LEU A 182 21.64 24.31 32.91
CA LEU A 182 21.75 25.78 32.88
C LEU A 182 22.80 26.33 33.87
N GLN A 183 23.41 25.50 34.72
CA GLN A 183 24.59 25.88 35.51
C GLN A 183 25.88 25.89 34.67
N HIS A 184 25.90 25.14 33.57
CA HIS A 184 27.10 24.93 32.75
C HIS A 184 27.02 25.59 31.37
N VAL A 185 25.80 25.93 30.91
CA VAL A 185 25.55 26.56 29.61
C VAL A 185 24.70 27.81 29.75
N ARG A 186 24.84 28.76 28.83
CA ARG A 186 24.07 30.01 28.84
C ARG A 186 22.61 29.79 28.45
N GLY A 187 22.33 28.85 27.55
CA GLY A 187 20.96 28.45 27.21
C GLY A 187 20.84 27.04 26.63
N VAL A 188 19.60 26.54 26.62
CA VAL A 188 19.26 25.22 26.05
C VAL A 188 18.28 25.39 24.91
N MET A 189 18.53 24.73 23.79
CA MET A 189 17.62 24.70 22.65
C MET A 189 17.15 23.27 22.39
N LEU A 190 15.86 23.08 22.13
CA LEU A 190 15.28 21.80 21.72
C LEU A 190 14.75 21.94 20.31
N ILE A 191 15.09 20.97 19.46
CA ILE A 191 14.66 20.93 18.07
C ILE A 191 13.84 19.68 17.87
N SER A 192 12.58 19.91 17.51
CA SER A 192 11.57 18.89 17.35
C SER A 192 11.10 18.80 15.89
N CYS A 193 10.39 17.72 15.58
CA CYS A 193 9.54 17.67 14.39
C CYS A 193 8.47 18.76 14.45
N ASP A 194 7.77 18.98 13.33
CA ASP A 194 6.52 19.75 13.32
C ASP A 194 5.48 19.05 14.22
N GLY A 195 4.75 19.81 15.04
CA GLY A 195 3.87 19.28 16.08
C GLY A 195 2.95 18.13 15.63
N PRO A 196 2.17 18.30 14.55
CA PRO A 196 1.31 17.24 14.01
C PRO A 196 2.05 16.04 13.42
N ASP A 197 3.26 16.26 12.89
CA ASP A 197 4.05 15.26 12.16
C ASP A 197 5.18 14.67 13.02
N CYS A 198 4.98 14.59 14.33
CA CYS A 198 5.94 13.96 15.22
C CYS A 198 6.06 12.46 14.94
N TYR A 199 7.28 12.02 14.64
CA TYR A 199 7.58 10.60 14.39
C TYR A 199 7.18 9.67 15.56
N PHE A 200 7.24 10.17 16.79
CA PHE A 200 6.89 9.41 18.01
C PHE A 200 5.53 9.82 18.61
N ARG A 201 4.55 10.19 17.76
CA ARG A 201 3.17 10.55 18.14
C ARG A 201 3.11 11.82 19.01
N GLU A 202 2.70 11.75 20.28
CA GLU A 202 2.51 12.90 21.16
C GLU A 202 3.82 13.49 21.72
N GLY A 203 4.99 13.07 21.20
CA GLY A 203 6.30 13.48 21.70
C GLY A 203 6.53 14.99 21.73
N VAL A 204 6.17 15.70 20.65
CA VAL A 204 6.29 17.18 20.60
C VAL A 204 5.29 17.83 21.54
N GLN A 205 4.02 17.42 21.47
CA GLN A 205 2.95 17.93 22.32
C GLN A 205 3.33 17.84 23.81
N TRP A 206 3.81 16.69 24.28
CA TRP A 206 4.20 16.54 25.69
C TRP A 206 5.43 17.37 26.07
N THR A 207 6.38 17.57 25.16
CA THR A 207 7.47 18.52 25.40
C THR A 207 6.90 19.91 25.61
N GLU A 208 6.12 20.42 24.66
CA GLU A 208 5.54 21.76 24.78
C GLU A 208 4.74 21.93 26.08
N GLU A 209 3.80 21.01 26.37
CA GLU A 209 2.97 21.09 27.58
C GLU A 209 3.82 21.06 28.87
N ARG A 210 4.90 20.27 28.92
CA ARG A 210 5.78 20.22 30.11
C ARG A 210 6.57 21.51 30.30
N TYR A 211 7.09 22.08 29.21
CA TYR A 211 7.86 23.32 29.23
C TYR A 211 6.96 24.56 29.42
N ARG A 212 5.70 24.52 28.97
CA ARG A 212 4.63 25.48 29.33
C ARG A 212 4.04 25.28 30.73
N ARG A 213 4.47 24.23 31.45
CA ARG A 213 4.00 23.88 32.82
C ARG A 213 2.53 23.45 32.89
N GLU A 214 1.99 22.96 31.79
CA GLU A 214 0.63 22.41 31.65
C GLU A 214 0.61 20.91 32.00
N ARG A 215 1.68 20.18 31.66
CA ARG A 215 1.83 18.73 31.92
C ARG A 215 2.95 18.41 32.89
N ARG A 216 2.81 17.29 33.63
CA ARG A 216 3.87 16.74 34.48
C ARG A 216 4.94 15.97 33.67
N PRO A 217 6.21 16.00 34.08
CA PRO A 217 6.76 16.93 35.07
C PRO A 217 6.87 18.34 34.51
N LYS A 218 6.37 19.30 35.29
CA LYS A 218 6.36 20.71 34.92
C LYS A 218 7.77 21.28 35.04
N LEU A 219 8.14 22.16 34.12
CA LEU A 219 9.34 22.99 34.29
C LEU A 219 9.28 23.74 35.62
N LEU A 220 10.34 23.62 36.43
CA LEU A 220 10.41 24.26 37.74
C LEU A 220 10.25 25.78 37.60
N LYS A 221 9.52 26.41 38.53
CA LYS A 221 9.32 27.87 38.53
C LYS A 221 10.63 28.64 38.77
N SER A 222 11.61 28.01 39.40
CA SER A 222 12.94 28.59 39.63
C SER A 222 13.81 28.64 38.38
N ILE A 223 13.38 28.02 37.28
CA ILE A 223 14.13 27.99 36.02
C ILE A 223 13.63 29.13 35.13
N GLU A 224 14.56 29.97 34.68
CA GLU A 224 14.34 31.05 33.73
C GLU A 224 13.98 30.48 32.35
N GLY A 225 12.70 30.57 31.96
CA GLY A 225 12.19 29.96 30.74
C GLY A 225 12.78 30.57 29.46
N GLU A 226 13.15 31.85 29.47
CA GLU A 226 13.75 32.54 28.33
C GLU A 226 15.12 31.99 27.91
N ARG A 227 15.82 31.32 28.84
CA ARG A 227 17.07 30.61 28.56
C ARG A 227 16.83 29.26 27.88
N ILE A 228 15.58 28.93 27.58
CA ILE A 228 15.15 27.73 26.89
C ILE A 228 14.37 28.13 25.64
N ARG A 229 14.73 27.55 24.50
CA ARG A 229 14.01 27.74 23.24
C ARG A 229 13.63 26.41 22.62
N ILE A 230 12.39 26.27 22.18
CA ILE A 230 11.92 25.09 21.44
C ILE A 230 11.63 25.54 20.02
N VAL A 231 12.17 24.83 19.03
CA VAL A 231 11.97 25.12 17.61
C VAL A 231 11.42 23.87 16.94
N GLU A 232 10.21 23.97 16.40
CA GLU A 232 9.63 22.95 15.53
C GLU A 232 10.18 23.15 14.12
N ALA A 233 11.11 22.27 13.73
CA ALA A 233 11.78 22.35 12.45
C ALA A 233 11.97 20.94 11.87
N PRO A 234 11.19 20.53 10.85
CA PRO A 234 11.44 19.28 10.16
C PRO A 234 12.81 19.31 9.45
N ASN A 235 13.29 18.14 9.02
CA ASN A 235 14.61 17.98 8.39
C ASN A 235 14.84 18.81 7.11
N THR A 236 13.81 19.42 6.53
CA THR A 236 13.89 20.28 5.34
C THR A 236 14.14 21.76 5.65
N VAL A 237 14.11 22.15 6.93
CA VAL A 237 14.22 23.56 7.36
C VAL A 237 15.64 23.87 7.83
N ASN A 238 16.20 24.99 7.36
CA ASN A 238 17.42 25.57 7.92
C ASN A 238 17.08 26.47 9.12
N ILE A 239 17.84 26.34 10.20
CA ILE A 239 17.61 27.03 11.47
C ILE A 239 18.82 27.85 11.95
N ASP A 240 19.82 28.10 11.10
CA ASP A 240 21.04 28.81 11.49
C ASP A 240 20.73 30.24 11.97
N GLY A 241 19.70 30.86 11.37
CA GLY A 241 19.17 32.15 11.81
C GLY A 241 18.56 32.09 13.22
N GLU A 242 17.84 31.03 13.56
CA GLU A 242 17.23 30.85 14.89
C GLU A 242 18.29 30.60 15.98
N ILE A 243 19.33 29.82 15.65
CA ILE A 243 20.48 29.60 16.54
C ILE A 243 21.20 30.93 16.80
N SER A 244 21.48 31.70 15.74
CA SER A 244 22.17 33.00 15.83
C SER A 244 21.34 34.00 16.65
N SER A 245 20.05 34.10 16.35
CA SER A 245 19.11 34.94 17.13
C SER A 245 19.06 34.56 18.60
N PHE A 246 19.07 33.25 18.92
CA PHE A 246 19.07 32.80 20.31
C PHE A 246 20.39 33.13 21.01
N ARG A 247 21.52 32.93 20.34
CA ARG A 247 22.84 33.29 20.86
C ARG A 247 22.94 34.78 21.19
N ASP A 248 22.52 35.64 20.27
CA ASP A 248 22.57 37.09 20.46
C ASP A 248 21.66 37.54 21.61
N PHE A 249 20.46 36.97 21.70
CA PHE A 249 19.55 37.19 22.83
C PHE A 249 20.20 36.82 24.17
N LEU A 250 20.82 35.64 24.26
CA LEU A 250 21.46 35.17 25.48
C LEU A 250 22.64 36.06 25.90
N ARG A 251 23.34 36.70 24.96
CA ARG A 251 24.48 37.60 25.24
C ARG A 251 24.07 38.98 25.73
N THR A 252 22.91 39.47 25.29
CA THR A 252 22.45 40.85 25.49
C THR A 252 21.43 40.99 26.62
N SER A 253 20.68 39.93 26.93
CA SER A 253 19.62 39.97 27.94
C SER A 253 20.16 39.82 29.36
N GLU A 254 19.77 40.75 30.26
CA GLU A 254 19.87 40.59 31.71
C GLU A 254 18.58 39.90 32.19
N SER A 255 18.58 38.57 32.26
CA SER A 255 17.37 37.76 32.43
C SER A 255 16.73 37.88 33.82
N VAL A 256 15.39 38.01 33.86
CA VAL A 256 14.57 37.71 35.06
C VAL A 256 13.27 37.00 34.66
N GLY A 257 13.23 35.67 34.84
CA GLY A 257 11.98 34.94 35.10
C GLY A 257 10.94 34.76 33.98
N GLY A 258 11.25 34.99 32.70
CA GLY A 258 10.28 34.84 31.60
C GLY A 258 9.90 33.40 31.20
N GLU A 259 8.98 33.28 30.24
CA GLU A 259 8.44 32.00 29.75
C GLU A 259 9.28 31.36 28.63
N VAL A 260 9.09 30.05 28.42
CA VAL A 260 9.77 29.32 27.33
C VAL A 260 9.18 29.73 25.99
N ARG A 261 10.04 30.17 25.06
CA ARG A 261 9.60 30.52 23.70
C ARG A 261 9.58 29.28 22.80
N ILE A 262 8.42 29.01 22.21
CA ILE A 262 8.21 27.91 21.26
C ILE A 262 7.97 28.54 19.88
N ILE A 263 8.78 28.14 18.91
CA ILE A 263 8.75 28.68 17.54
C ILE A 263 8.27 27.57 16.62
N SER A 264 7.05 27.71 16.12
CA SER A 264 6.49 26.83 15.09
C SER A 264 6.76 27.41 13.69
N GLN A 265 7.43 26.66 12.82
CA GLN A 265 7.55 27.00 11.40
C GLN A 265 6.19 26.88 10.69
N ASN A 266 6.02 27.52 9.53
CA ASN A 266 4.73 27.64 8.84
C ASN A 266 3.99 26.30 8.71
N ARG A 267 2.76 26.25 9.25
CA ARG A 267 1.88 25.09 9.11
C ARG A 267 1.50 24.86 7.65
N VAL A 268 1.47 23.60 7.23
CA VAL A 268 1.00 23.21 5.89
C VAL A 268 -0.40 23.79 5.65
N ASN A 269 -0.58 24.49 4.53
CA ASN A 269 -1.91 24.96 4.14
C ASN A 269 -2.74 23.76 3.68
N HIS A 270 -3.50 23.16 4.60
CA HIS A 270 -4.32 21.97 4.32
C HIS A 270 -5.31 22.18 3.17
N VAL A 271 -5.79 23.41 2.95
CA VAL A 271 -6.67 23.73 1.82
C VAL A 271 -5.91 23.58 0.50
N LEU A 272 -4.73 24.20 0.40
CA LEU A 272 -3.88 24.08 -0.78
C LEU A 272 -3.42 22.63 -1.01
N ALA A 273 -2.99 21.94 0.05
CA ALA A 273 -2.60 20.53 -0.01
C ALA A 273 -3.75 19.65 -0.53
N SER A 274 -4.98 19.90 -0.07
CA SER A 274 -6.17 19.18 -0.57
C SER A 274 -6.39 19.43 -2.06
N PHE A 275 -6.25 20.67 -2.53
CA PHE A 275 -6.35 20.98 -3.96
C PHE A 275 -5.27 20.28 -4.78
N ILE A 276 -4.02 20.24 -4.30
CA ILE A 276 -2.92 19.54 -4.96
C ILE A 276 -3.22 18.04 -5.05
N LEU A 277 -3.70 17.43 -3.96
CA LEU A 277 -4.05 16.00 -3.94
C LEU A 277 -5.27 15.67 -4.79
N LEU A 278 -6.15 16.64 -5.08
CA LEU A 278 -7.27 16.46 -6.01
C LEU A 278 -6.84 16.49 -7.49
N LEU A 279 -5.72 17.12 -7.83
CA LEU A 279 -5.28 17.24 -9.24
C LEU A 279 -5.15 15.89 -9.95
N PRO A 280 -4.51 14.84 -9.39
CA PRO A 280 -4.47 13.53 -10.01
C PRO A 280 -5.88 12.96 -10.24
N PHE A 281 -6.77 13.04 -9.25
CA PHE A 281 -8.15 12.53 -9.38
C PHE A 281 -8.93 13.25 -10.47
N LEU A 282 -8.79 14.57 -10.56
CA LEU A 282 -9.41 15.37 -11.62
C LEU A 282 -8.79 15.05 -12.99
N SER A 283 -7.50 14.70 -13.04
CA SER A 283 -6.82 14.30 -14.29
C SER A 283 -7.30 12.96 -14.87
N PHE A 284 -7.86 12.06 -14.04
CA PHE A 284 -8.48 10.83 -14.53
C PHE A 284 -9.77 11.09 -15.31
N TYR A 285 -10.46 12.19 -15.02
CA TYR A 285 -11.76 12.46 -15.62
C TYR A 285 -11.69 12.61 -17.16
N PRO A 286 -10.80 13.42 -17.76
CA PRO A 286 -10.61 13.46 -19.21
C PRO A 286 -10.22 12.11 -19.83
N LEU A 287 -9.51 11.26 -19.08
CA LEU A 287 -9.06 9.95 -19.56
C LEU A 287 -10.22 8.97 -19.75
N THR A 288 -11.33 9.12 -19.03
CA THR A 288 -12.51 8.21 -19.14
C THR A 288 -13.18 8.19 -20.52
N ASN A 289 -12.94 9.19 -21.37
CA ASN A 289 -13.48 9.25 -22.74
C ASN A 289 -12.46 8.81 -23.80
N HIS A 290 -11.31 8.28 -23.40
CA HIS A 290 -10.28 7.83 -24.33
C HIS A 290 -10.79 6.62 -25.11
N ARG A 291 -10.98 6.79 -26.42
CA ARG A 291 -11.34 5.69 -27.32
C ARG A 291 -10.09 4.96 -27.78
N MET A 292 -10.09 3.63 -27.65
CA MET A 292 -8.99 2.79 -28.07
C MET A 292 -9.50 1.69 -29.01
N GLU A 293 -8.75 1.43 -30.08
CA GLU A 293 -9.06 0.40 -31.08
C GLU A 293 -8.37 -0.91 -30.74
N PHE A 294 -9.13 -1.92 -30.32
CA PHE A 294 -8.59 -3.24 -29.94
C PHE A 294 -8.34 -4.16 -31.13
N TYR A 295 -9.03 -3.90 -32.23
CA TYR A 295 -8.96 -4.69 -33.45
C TYR A 295 -8.83 -3.78 -34.69
N PRO A 296 -8.22 -4.25 -35.79
CA PRO A 296 -8.09 -3.48 -37.03
C PRO A 296 -9.47 -3.13 -37.61
N THR A 297 -9.77 -1.84 -37.77
CA THR A 297 -11.10 -1.35 -38.17
C THR A 297 -11.42 -1.54 -39.66
N ASP A 298 -10.39 -1.78 -40.47
CA ASP A 298 -10.45 -2.09 -41.90
C ASP A 298 -10.89 -3.53 -42.18
N LYS A 299 -10.76 -4.44 -41.19
CA LYS A 299 -11.05 -5.86 -41.34
C LYS A 299 -12.36 -6.28 -40.69
N SER A 300 -12.76 -7.51 -40.97
CA SER A 300 -13.80 -8.23 -40.25
C SER A 300 -13.20 -9.39 -39.44
N ILE A 301 -13.89 -9.85 -38.40
CA ILE A 301 -13.43 -10.94 -37.56
C ILE A 301 -14.43 -12.08 -37.59
N ALA A 302 -14.00 -13.29 -37.91
CA ALA A 302 -14.75 -14.51 -37.61
C ALA A 302 -14.25 -15.12 -36.31
N VAL A 303 -15.16 -15.37 -35.37
CA VAL A 303 -14.86 -16.00 -34.09
C VAL A 303 -15.49 -17.37 -34.04
N LEU A 304 -14.65 -18.39 -34.01
CA LEU A 304 -15.07 -19.76 -33.81
C LEU A 304 -15.13 -20.03 -32.31
N THR A 305 -16.34 -20.02 -31.74
CA THR A 305 -16.51 -20.21 -30.30
C THR A 305 -17.61 -21.21 -30.00
N PHE A 306 -17.26 -22.31 -29.32
CA PHE A 306 -18.27 -23.26 -28.87
C PHE A 306 -17.80 -24.18 -27.75
N LYS A 307 -18.78 -24.68 -27.00
CA LYS A 307 -18.63 -25.77 -26.04
C LYS A 307 -19.00 -27.08 -26.71
N TYR A 308 -18.16 -28.09 -26.57
CA TYR A 308 -18.38 -29.42 -27.13
C TYR A 308 -18.20 -30.49 -26.06
N ARG A 309 -19.23 -31.31 -25.82
CA ARG A 309 -19.13 -32.47 -24.95
C ARG A 309 -18.92 -33.74 -25.77
N SER A 310 -17.67 -34.16 -25.88
CA SER A 310 -17.30 -35.37 -26.61
C SER A 310 -17.66 -36.66 -25.88
N SER A 311 -17.63 -37.74 -26.65
CA SER A 311 -17.95 -39.08 -26.20
C SER A 311 -16.91 -39.60 -25.20
N PRO A 312 -17.32 -40.38 -24.19
CA PRO A 312 -16.40 -40.94 -23.22
C PRO A 312 -15.45 -41.94 -23.89
N VAL A 313 -14.16 -41.86 -23.55
CA VAL A 313 -13.13 -42.87 -23.89
C VAL A 313 -13.11 -43.93 -22.80
N ARG A 314 -13.13 -43.49 -21.53
CA ARG A 314 -13.21 -44.36 -20.36
C ARG A 314 -14.45 -44.01 -19.55
N LYS A 315 -15.30 -45.00 -19.30
CA LYS A 315 -16.46 -44.87 -18.40
C LYS A 315 -16.05 -45.41 -17.02
N ALA A 316 -16.52 -44.79 -15.95
CA ALA A 316 -16.36 -45.37 -14.61
C ALA A 316 -17.10 -46.70 -14.59
N GLU A 317 -16.47 -47.75 -14.06
CA GLU A 317 -17.22 -48.96 -13.70
C GLU A 317 -18.34 -48.58 -12.74
N LYS A 318 -19.49 -49.25 -12.91
CA LYS A 318 -20.66 -49.03 -12.06
C LYS A 318 -20.32 -49.42 -10.62
N VAL A 319 -19.93 -48.46 -9.80
CA VAL A 319 -19.98 -48.63 -8.34
C VAL A 319 -21.45 -48.47 -7.96
N TYR A 320 -22.20 -49.57 -8.04
CA TYR A 320 -23.58 -49.59 -7.56
C TYR A 320 -23.57 -49.32 -6.05
N SER A 321 -24.19 -48.22 -5.63
CA SER A 321 -24.77 -48.17 -4.29
C SER A 321 -25.84 -49.26 -4.21
N LYS A 322 -25.90 -50.02 -3.11
CA LYS A 322 -26.94 -51.04 -2.88
C LYS A 322 -28.37 -50.46 -2.88
N LEU A 323 -28.50 -49.15 -2.73
CA LEU A 323 -29.78 -48.44 -2.69
C LEU A 323 -30.07 -47.79 -4.04
N GLU A 324 -31.19 -48.16 -4.67
CA GLU A 324 -31.61 -47.72 -6.01
C GLU A 324 -31.69 -46.19 -6.15
N HIS A 325 -32.13 -45.47 -5.11
CA HIS A 325 -32.25 -44.00 -5.10
C HIS A 325 -30.89 -43.26 -5.02
N MET A 326 -29.79 -43.99 -4.82
CA MET A 326 -28.42 -43.46 -4.76
C MET A 326 -27.56 -43.89 -5.95
N GLN A 327 -28.15 -44.58 -6.94
CA GLN A 327 -27.45 -44.94 -8.16
C GLN A 327 -27.48 -43.78 -9.14
N ALA A 328 -26.32 -43.39 -9.66
CA ALA A 328 -26.25 -42.38 -10.71
C ALA A 328 -26.99 -42.89 -11.96
N ILE A 329 -28.01 -42.12 -12.41
CA ILE A 329 -28.85 -42.45 -13.58
C ILE A 329 -28.02 -42.47 -14.88
N GLN A 330 -26.82 -41.87 -14.89
CA GLN A 330 -25.93 -41.78 -16.05
C GLN A 330 -24.52 -42.27 -15.74
N ASN A 331 -23.89 -42.92 -16.74
CA ASN A 331 -22.48 -43.32 -16.70
C ASN A 331 -21.59 -42.08 -16.50
N ILE A 332 -20.79 -42.07 -15.44
CA ILE A 332 -19.79 -41.02 -15.19
C ILE A 332 -18.63 -41.27 -16.16
N ALA A 333 -18.42 -40.34 -17.10
CA ALA A 333 -17.24 -40.36 -17.96
C ALA A 333 -16.01 -40.03 -17.10
N VAL A 334 -15.00 -40.90 -17.12
CA VAL A 334 -13.72 -40.69 -16.43
C VAL A 334 -12.73 -39.97 -17.33
N GLU A 335 -12.85 -40.18 -18.65
CA GLU A 335 -12.08 -39.46 -19.67
C GLU A 335 -12.93 -39.34 -20.95
N ARG A 336 -12.82 -38.22 -21.65
CA ARG A 336 -13.55 -37.92 -22.88
C ARG A 336 -12.61 -37.84 -24.09
N SER A 337 -13.15 -38.04 -25.28
CA SER A 337 -12.37 -38.00 -26.52
C SER A 337 -11.92 -36.57 -26.82
N PRO A 338 -10.65 -36.31 -27.17
CA PRO A 338 -10.26 -35.05 -27.78
C PRO A 338 -10.94 -34.86 -29.14
N ILE A 339 -11.03 -33.62 -29.61
CA ILE A 339 -11.54 -33.29 -30.95
C ILE A 339 -10.44 -32.68 -31.82
N GLU A 340 -10.46 -32.98 -33.11
CA GLU A 340 -9.74 -32.23 -34.13
C GLU A 340 -10.73 -31.29 -34.83
N VAL A 341 -10.40 -30.00 -34.85
CA VAL A 341 -11.19 -28.97 -35.52
C VAL A 341 -10.41 -28.47 -36.73
N THR A 342 -11.02 -28.60 -37.91
CA THR A 342 -10.53 -28.03 -39.16
C THR A 342 -11.48 -26.93 -39.61
N PHE A 343 -10.95 -25.74 -39.88
CA PHE A 343 -11.72 -24.60 -40.37
C PHE A 343 -11.09 -24.11 -41.67
N LEU A 344 -11.91 -24.00 -42.72
CA LEU A 344 -11.54 -23.46 -44.01
C LEU A 344 -12.33 -22.19 -44.29
N VAL A 345 -11.66 -21.22 -44.92
CA VAL A 345 -12.27 -20.00 -45.44
C VAL A 345 -11.90 -19.93 -46.93
N ASP A 346 -12.91 -19.83 -47.79
CA ASP A 346 -12.77 -19.82 -49.25
C ASP A 346 -11.94 -20.99 -49.79
N GLY A 347 -12.16 -22.18 -49.20
CA GLY A 347 -11.45 -23.41 -49.54
C GLY A 347 -10.01 -23.51 -49.00
N LYS A 348 -9.50 -22.49 -48.30
CA LYS A 348 -8.16 -22.51 -47.68
C LYS A 348 -8.25 -22.89 -46.20
N PRO A 349 -7.50 -23.89 -45.71
CA PRO A 349 -7.51 -24.24 -44.29
C PRO A 349 -6.82 -23.15 -43.46
N VAL A 350 -7.58 -22.46 -42.61
CA VAL A 350 -7.08 -21.44 -41.67
C VAL A 350 -6.84 -22.01 -40.27
N LEU A 351 -7.44 -23.15 -39.93
CA LEU A 351 -7.22 -23.87 -38.68
C LEU A 351 -7.21 -25.37 -38.93
N LYS A 352 -6.25 -26.06 -38.33
CA LYS A 352 -6.31 -27.51 -38.08
C LYS A 352 -5.64 -27.78 -36.73
N LYS A 353 -6.45 -27.98 -35.68
CA LYS A 353 -5.94 -28.05 -34.30
C LYS A 353 -6.70 -29.09 -33.49
N LYS A 354 -5.95 -29.82 -32.65
CA LYS A 354 -6.50 -30.78 -31.68
C LYS A 354 -6.77 -30.07 -30.35
N TYR A 355 -7.98 -30.25 -29.83
CA TYR A 355 -8.41 -29.73 -28.52
C TYR A 355 -8.69 -30.89 -27.58
N ASN A 356 -8.11 -30.83 -26.39
CA ASN A 356 -8.30 -31.83 -25.35
C ASN A 356 -9.41 -31.40 -24.37
N PRO A 357 -10.16 -32.34 -23.77
CA PRO A 357 -11.10 -32.03 -22.70
C PRO A 357 -10.41 -31.36 -21.52
N ARG A 358 -11.10 -30.40 -20.89
CA ARG A 358 -10.59 -29.72 -19.69
C ARG A 358 -10.72 -30.62 -18.45
N GLY A 359 -10.10 -30.18 -17.36
CA GLY A 359 -10.11 -30.86 -16.07
C GLY A 359 -8.89 -31.78 -15.88
N LEU A 360 -8.54 -32.02 -14.62
CA LEU A 360 -7.37 -32.84 -14.26
C LEU A 360 -7.46 -34.26 -14.82
N ARG A 361 -8.69 -34.79 -14.97
CA ARG A 361 -9.00 -36.11 -15.51
C ARG A 361 -9.41 -36.10 -17.00
N ARG A 362 -9.47 -34.93 -17.65
CA ARG A 362 -9.99 -34.78 -19.02
C ARG A 362 -11.42 -35.32 -19.19
N ASP A 363 -12.26 -35.11 -18.19
CA ASP A 363 -13.64 -35.54 -18.13
C ASP A 363 -14.65 -34.41 -18.40
N SER A 364 -14.20 -33.16 -18.60
CA SER A 364 -15.08 -32.02 -18.82
C SER A 364 -15.37 -31.76 -20.31
N SER A 365 -16.15 -30.70 -20.60
CA SER A 365 -16.36 -30.22 -21.96
C SER A 365 -15.09 -29.60 -22.55
N ILE A 366 -15.00 -29.65 -23.86
CA ILE A 366 -14.00 -28.94 -24.67
C ILE A 366 -14.56 -27.57 -24.99
N TYR A 367 -13.72 -26.54 -24.91
CA TYR A 367 -14.06 -25.17 -25.30
C TYR A 367 -13.12 -24.75 -26.41
N VAL A 368 -13.69 -24.44 -27.57
CA VAL A 368 -12.98 -23.90 -28.73
C VAL A 368 -13.22 -22.41 -28.76
N TYR A 369 -12.14 -21.64 -28.89
CA TYR A 369 -12.16 -20.19 -29.08
C TYR A 369 -10.97 -19.84 -29.97
N GLU A 370 -11.24 -19.40 -31.19
CA GLU A 370 -10.24 -18.92 -32.14
C GLU A 370 -10.79 -17.71 -32.89
N GLU A 371 -9.93 -16.74 -33.16
CA GLU A 371 -10.27 -15.50 -33.87
C GLU A 371 -9.53 -15.46 -35.21
N PHE A 372 -10.23 -15.13 -36.29
CA PHE A 372 -9.68 -15.04 -37.63
C PHE A 372 -9.99 -13.68 -38.24
N PHE A 373 -8.96 -12.95 -38.65
CA PHE A 373 -9.12 -11.70 -39.39
C PHE A 373 -9.39 -11.99 -40.86
N LEU A 374 -10.41 -11.35 -41.42
CA LEU A 374 -10.88 -11.53 -42.78
C LEU A 374 -10.97 -10.17 -43.47
N GLU A 375 -10.62 -10.15 -44.75
CA GLU A 375 -10.94 -8.99 -45.60
C GLU A 375 -12.46 -8.84 -45.70
N PRO A 376 -13.00 -7.63 -45.86
CA PRO A 376 -14.44 -7.45 -46.08
C PRO A 376 -14.87 -8.06 -47.43
N GLY A 377 -15.92 -8.88 -47.43
CA GLY A 377 -16.41 -9.50 -48.65
C GLY A 377 -17.28 -10.73 -48.41
N ARG A 378 -17.62 -11.44 -49.48
CA ARG A 378 -18.38 -12.69 -49.40
C ARG A 378 -17.44 -13.86 -49.21
N HIS A 379 -17.57 -14.53 -48.06
CA HIS A 379 -16.73 -15.67 -47.69
C HIS A 379 -17.54 -16.95 -47.55
N ARG A 380 -16.92 -18.07 -47.91
CA ARG A 380 -17.41 -19.42 -47.66
C ARG A 380 -16.63 -20.07 -46.52
N PHE A 381 -17.33 -20.37 -45.44
CA PHE A 381 -16.81 -20.99 -44.23
C PHE A 381 -17.13 -22.47 -44.23
N GLU A 382 -16.13 -23.31 -43.96
CA GLU A 382 -16.29 -24.75 -43.78
C GLU A 382 -15.63 -25.20 -42.49
N LEU A 383 -16.42 -25.80 -41.60
CA LEU A 383 -15.96 -26.28 -40.31
C LEU A 383 -16.18 -27.79 -40.25
N ARG A 384 -15.13 -28.51 -39.86
CA ARG A 384 -15.16 -29.96 -39.65
C ARG A 384 -14.60 -30.27 -38.26
N VAL A 385 -15.40 -30.94 -37.44
CA VAL A 385 -15.04 -31.41 -36.10
C VAL A 385 -15.06 -32.93 -36.10
N VAL A 386 -13.97 -33.55 -35.66
CA VAL A 386 -13.82 -35.02 -35.58
C VAL A 386 -13.42 -35.41 -34.17
N GLU A 387 -14.12 -36.37 -33.56
CA GLU A 387 -13.65 -36.95 -32.30
C GLU A 387 -12.46 -37.89 -32.57
N THR A 388 -11.30 -37.60 -31.98
CA THR A 388 -10.06 -38.34 -32.29
C THR A 388 -10.03 -39.78 -31.78
N ALA A 389 -10.77 -40.10 -30.71
CA ALA A 389 -10.91 -41.46 -30.21
C ALA A 389 -12.12 -42.21 -30.83
N HIS A 390 -13.02 -41.49 -31.49
CA HIS A 390 -14.21 -41.99 -32.16
C HIS A 390 -14.32 -41.37 -33.56
N PRO A 391 -13.42 -41.73 -34.51
CA PRO A 391 -13.28 -41.03 -35.79
C PRO A 391 -14.53 -41.06 -36.69
N GLU A 392 -15.47 -41.97 -36.41
CA GLU A 392 -16.78 -42.06 -37.03
C GLU A 392 -17.69 -40.87 -36.67
N ILE A 393 -17.43 -40.19 -35.54
CA ILE A 393 -18.19 -39.02 -35.10
C ILE A 393 -17.60 -37.77 -35.76
N VAL A 394 -18.13 -37.45 -36.95
CA VAL A 394 -17.78 -36.26 -37.72
C VAL A 394 -18.95 -35.29 -37.76
N ARG A 395 -18.68 -34.01 -37.50
CA ARG A 395 -19.63 -32.91 -37.68
C ARG A 395 -19.06 -31.91 -38.68
N THR A 396 -19.80 -31.66 -39.75
CA THR A 396 -19.44 -30.67 -40.78
C THR A 396 -20.46 -29.56 -40.84
N PHE A 397 -20.00 -28.37 -41.21
CA PHE A 397 -20.83 -27.18 -41.39
C PHE A 397 -20.25 -26.32 -42.49
N THR A 398 -21.13 -25.84 -43.39
CA THR A 398 -20.77 -24.94 -44.47
C THR A 398 -21.71 -23.74 -44.46
N LEU A 399 -21.15 -22.56 -44.64
CA LEU A 399 -21.90 -21.31 -44.65
C LEU A 399 -21.27 -20.33 -45.63
N GLU A 400 -22.09 -19.63 -46.41
CA GLU A 400 -21.66 -18.43 -47.11
C GLU A 400 -22.23 -17.19 -46.43
N LYS A 401 -21.38 -16.20 -46.16
CA LYS A 401 -21.83 -14.93 -45.59
C LYS A 401 -20.95 -13.79 -46.04
N GLU A 402 -21.60 -12.65 -46.25
CA GLU A 402 -20.94 -11.38 -46.50
C GLU A 402 -20.53 -10.72 -45.18
N THR A 403 -19.28 -10.32 -45.07
CA THR A 403 -18.70 -9.59 -43.95
C THR A 403 -18.44 -8.14 -44.36
N LYS A 404 -18.63 -7.21 -43.43
CA LYS A 404 -18.36 -5.77 -43.62
C LYS A 404 -17.18 -5.35 -42.75
N PRO A 405 -16.50 -4.23 -43.05
CA PRO A 405 -15.47 -3.68 -42.17
C PRO A 405 -16.02 -3.45 -40.76
N SER A 406 -15.19 -3.66 -39.72
CA SER A 406 -15.57 -3.49 -38.31
C SER A 406 -16.79 -4.33 -37.89
N THR A 407 -16.99 -5.49 -38.50
CA THR A 407 -18.01 -6.46 -38.08
C THR A 407 -17.40 -7.76 -37.62
N SER A 408 -18.05 -8.38 -36.64
CA SER A 408 -17.69 -9.70 -36.14
C SER A 408 -18.77 -10.73 -36.50
N LEU A 409 -18.33 -11.95 -36.79
CA LEU A 409 -19.17 -13.10 -37.06
C LEU A 409 -18.85 -14.20 -36.06
N ALA A 410 -19.78 -14.50 -35.15
CA ALA A 410 -19.65 -15.63 -34.24
C ALA A 410 -20.16 -16.92 -34.89
N ILE A 411 -19.33 -17.97 -34.91
CA ILE A 411 -19.67 -19.31 -35.38
C ILE A 411 -19.68 -20.22 -34.13
N THR A 412 -20.88 -20.60 -33.67
CA THR A 412 -21.07 -21.42 -32.46
C THR A 412 -21.83 -22.71 -32.73
N TYR A 413 -21.64 -23.71 -31.86
CA TYR A 413 -22.30 -25.01 -31.88
C TYR A 413 -23.29 -25.13 -30.71
N SER A 414 -24.51 -25.58 -31.01
CA SER A 414 -25.55 -25.86 -30.01
C SER A 414 -25.90 -27.35 -29.97
N GLU A 415 -25.61 -28.02 -28.85
CA GLU A 415 -25.86 -29.46 -28.63
C GLU A 415 -27.33 -29.85 -28.83
N GLY A 416 -28.28 -28.99 -28.45
CA GLY A 416 -29.72 -29.28 -28.55
C GLY A 416 -30.32 -29.15 -29.95
N LYS A 417 -29.63 -28.47 -30.88
CA LYS A 417 -30.12 -28.21 -32.24
C LYS A 417 -29.36 -28.99 -33.32
N GLY A 418 -28.17 -29.51 -33.01
CA GLY A 418 -27.38 -30.32 -33.95
C GLY A 418 -26.75 -29.55 -35.11
N PHE A 419 -26.87 -28.21 -35.15
CA PHE A 419 -26.25 -27.33 -36.14
C PHE A 419 -25.58 -26.12 -35.49
N PHE A 420 -24.70 -25.47 -36.26
CA PHE A 420 -24.03 -24.24 -35.86
C PHE A 420 -24.98 -23.07 -36.07
N THR A 421 -25.29 -22.35 -34.99
CA THR A 421 -26.19 -21.19 -35.02
C THR A 421 -25.38 -19.92 -35.20
N LEU A 422 -25.78 -19.10 -36.18
CA LEU A 422 -25.37 -17.71 -36.26
C LEU A 422 -26.31 -16.91 -35.38
N GLU A 423 -25.95 -16.67 -34.14
CA GLU A 423 -26.59 -15.56 -33.46
C GLU A 423 -25.92 -14.27 -33.95
N SER A 424 -26.60 -13.57 -34.86
CA SER A 424 -26.77 -12.14 -34.61
C SER A 424 -27.59 -12.09 -33.32
N MET A 425 -26.95 -12.15 -32.15
CA MET A 425 -27.66 -12.12 -30.87
C MET A 425 -28.49 -10.83 -30.88
N ARG A 426 -29.80 -10.97 -31.04
CA ARG A 426 -30.76 -9.87 -30.97
C ARG A 426 -31.33 -9.82 -29.57
#